data_AF-A0A4Y2C3I8-F1
#
_entry.id   AF-A0A4Y2C3I8-F1
#
_cell.length_a   1.000
_cell.length_b   1.000
_cell.length_c   1.000
_cell.angle_alpha   90.00
_cell.angle_beta   90.00
_cell.angle_gamma   90.00
#
_symmetry.space_group_name_H-M   'P 1'
#
loop_
_entity.id
_entity.type
_entity.pdbx_description
1 polymer ?
#
loop_
_entity_poly.entity_id
_entity_poly.type
_entity_poly.pdbx_seq_one_letter_code
_entity_poly.pdbx_strand_id
1 'polypeptide(L)'
;MGYRLLDPVTNHVVASRNVQFNEEKKKCISIQDGFSIEGKDLAKEEVIPDPSDAESKSMDESYEENIRQRRNIYAAVISTSSLRLVLAIIIQKNLEIYAIDVKTAFLNSDLQETIYMEQPIGYNDNSGRVCKLLKSLYGLKQAHRQWFKRFTNFIIRLNFQQLNCEACIFVRRSKKSEIFIVLYVDGLLIAGSDDSEVGVVIQLLRNEFGMSKTEVANEFLGISFEYSHNKFPLGQKAYAEKILNKFRMVDCKLSGTPLVPSTSSNFVNGERFHGSIVNL
;
A
#
# COMPACT_ATOMS: atom_id res chain seq x y z
N MET A 1 -20.00 -6.38 -5.61
CA MET A 1 -20.43 -4.99 -5.87
C MET A 1 -19.19 -4.15 -6.14
N GLY A 2 -19.31 -3.18 -7.04
CA GLY A 2 -18.19 -2.43 -7.59
C GLY A 2 -18.65 -1.11 -8.19
N TYR A 3 -17.73 -0.19 -8.48
CA TYR A 3 -18.05 1.09 -9.11
C TYR A 3 -17.31 1.24 -10.44
N ARG A 4 -17.87 2.05 -11.33
CA ARG A 4 -17.31 2.33 -12.65
C ARG A 4 -16.73 3.74 -12.65
N LEU A 5 -15.49 3.82 -13.13
CA LEU A 5 -14.70 5.03 -13.24
C LEU A 5 -14.65 5.46 -14.70
N LEU A 6 -14.98 6.70 -14.99
CA LEU A 6 -14.77 7.30 -16.30
C LEU A 6 -13.45 8.05 -16.28
N ASP A 7 -12.52 7.62 -17.14
CA ASP A 7 -11.35 8.42 -17.46
C ASP A 7 -11.76 9.49 -18.49
N PRO A 8 -11.74 10.79 -18.13
CA PRO A 8 -12.22 11.84 -19.02
C PRO A 8 -11.32 12.09 -20.23
N VAL A 9 -10.08 11.58 -20.23
CA VAL A 9 -9.12 11.78 -21.33
C VAL A 9 -9.16 10.61 -22.30
N THR A 10 -9.25 9.38 -21.79
CA THR A 10 -9.26 8.18 -22.65
C THR A 10 -10.68 7.68 -22.96
N ASN A 11 -11.69 8.27 -22.32
CA ASN A 11 -13.10 7.89 -22.39
C ASN A 11 -13.35 6.40 -22.09
N HIS A 12 -12.40 5.75 -21.42
CA HIS A 12 -12.50 4.36 -21.01
C HIS A 12 -13.14 4.25 -19.63
N VAL A 13 -14.02 3.26 -19.50
CA VAL A 13 -14.65 2.92 -18.22
C VAL A 13 -13.86 1.81 -17.52
N VAL A 14 -13.32 2.09 -16.33
CA VAL A 14 -12.66 1.10 -15.49
C VAL A 14 -13.61 0.66 -14.38
N ALA A 15 -13.92 -0.64 -14.32
CA ALA A 15 -14.78 -1.20 -13.28
C ALA A 15 -13.93 -1.73 -12.11
N SER A 16 -14.01 -1.10 -10.94
CA SER A 16 -13.48 -1.65 -9.70
C SER A 16 -14.51 -2.61 -9.11
N ARG A 17 -14.11 -3.84 -8.81
CA ARG A 17 -14.93 -4.83 -8.10
C ARG A 17 -14.34 -4.93 -6.69
N ASN A 18 -15.17 -4.80 -5.64
CA ASN A 18 -14.83 -4.98 -4.21
C ASN A 18 -14.73 -3.72 -3.33
N VAL A 19 -15.55 -2.69 -3.55
CA VAL A 19 -15.71 -1.59 -2.58
C VAL A 19 -17.12 -1.57 -2.03
N GLN A 20 -17.23 -1.63 -0.69
CA GLN A 20 -18.48 -1.46 0.05
C GLN A 20 -18.50 -0.05 0.65
N PHE A 21 -19.51 0.74 0.31
CA PHE A 21 -19.73 2.05 0.90
C PHE A 21 -20.56 1.89 2.18
N ASN A 22 -20.14 2.53 3.27
CA ASN A 22 -20.89 2.54 4.52
C ASN A 22 -22.09 3.50 4.39
N GLU A 23 -23.31 2.95 4.45
CA GLU A 23 -24.57 3.69 4.30
C GLU A 23 -24.88 4.69 5.42
N GLU A 24 -24.22 4.60 6.58
CA GLU A 24 -24.53 5.46 7.72
C GLU A 24 -23.86 6.85 7.64
N LYS A 25 -22.82 7.03 6.81
CA LYS A 25 -22.11 8.31 6.63
C LYS A 25 -22.65 9.14 5.45
N LYS A 26 -23.97 9.21 5.31
CA LYS A 26 -24.67 10.06 4.33
C LYS A 26 -24.49 11.54 4.68
N LYS A 27 -23.44 12.20 4.17
CA LYS A 27 -23.37 13.66 4.08
C LYS A 27 -23.50 14.08 2.62
N CYS A 28 -24.71 14.48 2.22
CA CYS A 28 -24.89 15.33 1.06
C CYS A 28 -24.35 16.71 1.42
N ILE A 29 -23.26 17.14 0.80
CA ILE A 29 -22.83 18.54 0.90
C ILE A 29 -23.60 19.29 -0.18
N SER A 30 -24.61 20.05 0.23
CA SER A 30 -25.20 21.10 -0.60
C SER A 30 -24.18 22.21 -0.77
N ILE A 31 -23.89 22.59 -2.02
CA ILE A 31 -23.06 23.76 -2.34
C ILE A 31 -23.91 25.02 -2.10
N GLN A 32 -24.37 25.27 -0.88
CA GLN A 32 -25.01 26.53 -0.48
C GLN A 32 -24.73 26.96 0.97
N ASP A 33 -24.14 26.13 1.83
CA ASP A 33 -23.79 26.56 3.18
C ASP A 33 -22.33 26.99 3.26
N GLY A 34 -22.13 28.28 3.52
CA GLY A 34 -20.86 28.99 3.48
C GLY A 34 -19.77 28.35 4.34
N PHE A 35 -18.74 27.83 3.66
CA PHE A 35 -17.41 27.69 4.24
C PHE A 35 -16.78 29.08 4.35
N SER A 36 -16.76 29.64 5.55
CA SER A 36 -15.88 30.78 5.84
C SER A 36 -14.45 30.26 5.94
N ILE A 37 -13.68 30.48 4.87
CA ILE A 37 -12.22 30.37 4.87
C ILE A 37 -11.72 31.80 4.91
N GLU A 38 -11.50 32.33 6.12
CA GLU A 38 -10.60 33.48 6.28
C GLU A 38 -9.18 32.98 6.00
N GLY A 39 -8.70 33.25 4.79
CA GLY A 39 -7.37 32.86 4.33
C GLY A 39 -7.34 32.83 2.82
N LYS A 40 -7.12 34.02 2.23
CA LYS A 40 -6.91 34.32 0.80
C LYS A 40 -6.49 33.12 -0.04
N ASP A 41 -7.41 32.63 -0.86
CA ASP A 41 -7.15 32.09 -2.21
C ASP A 41 -8.49 31.98 -2.94
N LEU A 42 -9.02 33.15 -3.32
CA LEU A 42 -10.04 33.24 -4.36
C LEU A 42 -9.35 32.81 -5.65
N ALA A 43 -9.81 31.70 -6.23
CA ALA A 43 -9.53 31.38 -7.62
C ALA A 43 -9.93 32.60 -8.46
N LYS A 44 -8.92 33.33 -8.93
CA LYS A 44 -9.11 34.26 -10.04
C LYS A 44 -9.40 33.40 -11.27
N GLU A 45 -10.38 33.79 -12.06
CA GLU A 45 -10.39 33.41 -13.47
C GLU A 45 -9.10 33.95 -14.09
N GLU A 46 -8.08 33.12 -14.18
CA GLU A 46 -6.96 33.38 -15.06
C GLU A 46 -7.47 33.16 -16.48
N VAL A 47 -7.69 34.28 -17.18
CA VAL A 47 -7.68 34.31 -18.63
C VAL A 47 -6.32 33.79 -19.06
N ILE A 48 -6.29 32.62 -19.68
CA ILE A 48 -5.09 32.01 -20.24
C ILE A 48 -4.54 32.99 -21.29
N PRO A 49 -3.31 33.53 -21.13
CA PRO A 49 -2.70 34.38 -22.15
C PRO A 49 -2.46 33.57 -23.43
N ASP A 50 -2.67 34.21 -24.58
CA ASP A 50 -2.33 33.68 -25.89
C ASP A 50 -0.85 33.21 -25.89
N PRO A 51 -0.49 32.01 -26.40
CA PRO A 51 0.85 31.44 -26.27
C PRO A 51 1.97 32.19 -26.99
N SER A 52 1.72 33.38 -27.54
CA SER A 52 2.71 34.19 -28.25
C SER A 52 3.67 34.96 -27.35
N ASP A 53 3.37 35.10 -26.05
CA ASP A 53 3.95 36.20 -25.24
C ASP A 53 4.78 35.76 -24.01
N ALA A 54 5.24 34.51 -23.89
CA ALA A 54 6.11 34.13 -22.75
C ALA A 54 7.33 33.28 -23.13
N GLU A 55 8.49 33.82 -22.76
CA GLU A 55 9.83 33.40 -23.14
C GLU A 55 10.22 31.97 -22.71
N SER A 56 11.03 31.38 -23.57
CA SER A 56 11.64 30.05 -23.56
C SER A 56 12.33 29.64 -22.26
N LYS A 57 11.63 28.85 -21.44
CA LYS A 57 12.20 27.60 -20.91
C LYS A 57 11.47 26.46 -21.62
N SER A 58 12.22 25.57 -22.27
CA SER A 58 11.73 24.58 -23.23
C SER A 58 10.49 23.82 -22.72
N MET A 59 9.35 24.23 -23.27
CA MET A 59 8.01 23.69 -23.02
C MET A 59 7.96 22.16 -23.16
N ASP A 60 8.84 21.60 -24.00
CA ASP A 60 9.00 20.18 -24.25
C ASP A 60 9.51 19.38 -23.04
N GLU A 61 10.42 19.93 -22.21
CA GLU A 61 10.93 19.20 -21.03
C GLU A 61 9.87 19.06 -19.94
N SER A 62 9.10 20.13 -19.71
CA SER A 62 7.97 20.12 -18.77
C SER A 62 6.85 19.20 -19.24
N TYR A 63 6.58 19.18 -20.55
CA TYR A 63 5.58 18.28 -21.14
C TYR A 63 6.00 16.81 -21.04
N GLU A 64 7.25 16.50 -21.36
CA GLU A 64 7.80 15.14 -21.28
C GLU A 64 7.94 14.65 -19.84
N GLU A 65 8.28 15.52 -18.89
CA GLU A 65 8.31 15.18 -17.47
C GLU A 65 6.90 14.91 -16.93
N ASN A 66 5.90 15.69 -17.34
CA ASN A 66 4.49 15.43 -17.05
C ASN A 66 3.98 14.14 -17.69
N ILE A 67 4.40 13.82 -18.93
CA ILE A 67 4.06 12.55 -19.61
C ILE A 67 4.75 11.35 -18.93
N ARG A 68 6.02 11.48 -18.51
CA ARG A 68 6.73 10.46 -17.71
C ARG A 68 6.08 10.25 -16.35
N GLN A 69 5.71 11.33 -15.67
CA GLN A 69 4.95 11.24 -14.42
C GLN A 69 3.56 10.63 -14.64
N ARG A 70 2.90 10.85 -15.78
CA ARG A 70 1.62 10.19 -16.13
C ARG A 70 1.78 8.70 -16.46
N ARG A 71 2.89 8.28 -17.06
CA ARG A 71 3.14 6.87 -17.44
C ARG A 71 3.54 5.97 -16.27
N ASN A 72 4.19 6.49 -15.24
CA ASN A 72 4.56 5.69 -14.07
C ASN A 72 3.41 5.62 -13.06
N ILE A 73 2.49 4.67 -13.24
CA ILE A 73 1.35 4.43 -12.33
C ILE A 73 1.67 3.48 -11.17
N TYR A 74 2.88 2.91 -11.14
CA TYR A 74 3.28 1.89 -10.17
C TYR A 74 3.74 2.51 -8.85
N ALA A 75 3.44 1.82 -7.76
CA ALA A 75 4.06 2.05 -6.45
C ALA A 75 5.14 1.01 -6.20
N ALA A 76 6.14 1.37 -5.38
CA ALA A 76 7.06 0.38 -4.86
C ALA A 76 6.32 -0.61 -3.94
N VAL A 77 6.74 -1.86 -3.98
CA VAL A 77 6.33 -2.92 -3.06
C VAL A 77 7.61 -3.61 -2.61
N ILE A 78 7.77 -3.78 -1.30
CA ILE A 78 8.98 -4.39 -0.75
C ILE A 78 9.17 -5.80 -1.30
N SER A 79 10.39 -6.13 -1.70
CA SER A 79 10.73 -7.50 -2.10
C SER A 79 10.83 -8.42 -0.88
N THR A 80 10.50 -9.70 -1.04
CA THR A 80 10.66 -10.70 0.03
C THR A 80 12.10 -10.80 0.53
N SER A 81 13.08 -10.62 -0.35
CA SER A 81 14.51 -10.62 0.01
C SER A 81 14.85 -9.44 0.92
N SER A 82 14.39 -8.24 0.57
CA SER A 82 14.57 -7.03 1.37
C SER A 82 13.88 -7.15 2.73
N LEU A 83 12.66 -7.70 2.77
CA LEU A 83 11.94 -7.94 4.02
C LEU A 83 12.71 -8.89 4.93
N ARG A 84 13.20 -10.03 4.40
CA ARG A 84 14.02 -10.99 5.16
C ARG A 84 15.31 -10.36 5.68
N LEU A 85 15.96 -9.53 4.87
CA LEU A 85 17.18 -8.84 5.27
C LEU A 85 16.90 -7.85 6.41
N VAL A 86 15.84 -7.06 6.32
CA VAL A 86 15.45 -6.12 7.39
C VAL A 86 15.11 -6.88 8.67
N LEU A 87 14.34 -7.97 8.58
CA LEU A 87 14.05 -8.81 9.74
C LEU A 87 15.34 -9.33 10.37
N ALA A 88 16.29 -9.85 9.57
CA ALA A 88 17.58 -10.31 10.08
C ALA A 88 18.35 -9.21 10.83
N ILE A 89 18.34 -7.97 10.32
CA ILE A 89 18.98 -6.81 10.96
C ILE A 89 18.28 -6.46 12.28
N ILE A 90 16.95 -6.40 12.28
CA ILE A 90 16.11 -6.12 13.46
C ILE A 90 16.41 -7.14 14.57
N ILE A 91 16.47 -8.42 14.22
CA ILE A 91 16.77 -9.52 15.15
C ILE A 91 18.20 -9.38 15.70
N GLN A 92 19.19 -9.17 14.83
CA GLN A 92 20.58 -9.03 15.23
C GLN A 92 20.77 -7.88 16.22
N LYS A 93 19.96 -6.83 16.09
CA LYS A 93 19.96 -5.64 16.95
C LYS A 93 19.01 -5.76 18.15
N ASN A 94 18.28 -6.87 18.27
CA ASN A 94 17.28 -7.09 19.32
C ASN A 94 16.27 -5.92 19.44
N LEU A 95 15.72 -5.50 18.29
CA LEU A 95 14.72 -4.42 18.25
C LEU A 95 13.31 -4.99 18.42
N GLU A 96 12.47 -4.28 19.18
CA GLU A 96 11.06 -4.63 19.32
C GLU A 96 10.31 -4.34 18.02
N ILE A 97 9.35 -5.20 17.65
CA ILE A 97 8.64 -5.13 16.37
C ILE A 97 7.15 -4.90 16.60
N TYR A 98 6.58 -3.99 15.83
CA TYR A 98 5.16 -3.67 15.82
C TYR A 98 4.62 -3.79 14.39
N ALA A 99 3.41 -4.35 14.27
CA ALA A 99 2.68 -4.44 13.02
C ALA A 99 1.41 -3.58 13.14
N ILE A 100 1.17 -2.73 12.14
CA ILE A 100 0.05 -1.78 12.15
C ILE A 100 -0.48 -1.62 10.73
N ASP A 101 -1.79 -1.59 10.57
CA ASP A 101 -2.44 -1.33 9.28
C ASP A 101 -2.97 0.10 9.22
N VAL A 102 -2.82 0.72 8.05
CA VAL A 102 -3.44 2.00 7.75
C VAL A 102 -4.89 1.79 7.37
N LYS A 103 -5.81 2.43 8.09
CA LYS A 103 -7.23 2.37 7.74
C LYS A 103 -7.44 3.11 6.44
N THR A 104 -8.04 2.43 5.47
CA THR A 104 -8.42 3.02 4.18
C THR A 104 -7.25 3.75 3.51
N ALA A 105 -6.09 3.12 3.42
CA ALA A 105 -4.84 3.73 2.97
C ALA A 105 -4.97 4.65 1.74
N PHE A 106 -5.68 4.22 0.70
CA PHE A 106 -5.82 5.03 -0.52
C PHE A 106 -6.64 6.31 -0.32
N LEU A 107 -7.63 6.31 0.57
CA LEU A 107 -8.42 7.50 0.91
C LEU A 107 -7.61 8.59 1.62
N ASN A 108 -6.44 8.24 2.16
CA ASN A 108 -5.52 9.22 2.74
C ASN A 108 -4.73 10.02 1.70
N SER A 109 -4.86 9.70 0.41
CA SER A 109 -4.16 10.39 -0.67
C SER A 109 -5.10 11.19 -1.59
N ASP A 110 -4.66 12.39 -1.95
CA ASP A 110 -5.33 13.24 -2.92
C ASP A 110 -5.09 12.77 -4.35
N LEU A 111 -6.05 13.05 -5.22
CA LEU A 111 -5.90 12.83 -6.66
C LEU A 111 -5.26 14.06 -7.32
N GLN A 112 -4.29 13.81 -8.19
CA GLN A 112 -3.71 14.86 -9.04
C GLN A 112 -4.56 15.06 -10.30
N GLU A 113 -5.22 14.00 -10.76
CA GLU A 113 -6.10 14.04 -11.92
C GLU A 113 -7.56 14.25 -11.51
N THR A 114 -8.34 14.89 -12.37
CA THR A 114 -9.80 14.91 -12.22
C THR A 114 -10.38 13.60 -12.74
N ILE A 115 -11.01 12.83 -11.86
CA ILE A 115 -11.65 11.55 -12.21
C ILE A 115 -13.10 11.57 -11.78
N TYR A 116 -13.96 11.04 -12.64
CA TYR A 116 -15.38 10.88 -12.36
C TYR A 116 -15.73 9.40 -12.18
N MET A 117 -16.72 9.13 -11.34
CA MET A 117 -17.29 7.81 -11.17
C MET A 117 -18.80 7.87 -11.39
N GLU A 118 -19.39 6.77 -11.88
CA GLU A 118 -20.83 6.59 -11.82
C GLU A 118 -21.30 6.70 -10.36
N GLN A 119 -22.51 7.24 -10.16
CA GLN A 119 -23.10 7.28 -8.83
C GLN A 119 -23.14 5.86 -8.24
N PRO A 120 -22.66 5.66 -7.01
CA PRO A 120 -22.70 4.34 -6.39
C PRO A 120 -24.15 3.88 -6.20
N ILE A 121 -24.34 2.57 -6.13
CA ILE A 121 -25.63 1.95 -5.82
C ILE A 121 -26.16 2.56 -4.51
N GLY A 122 -27.42 2.99 -4.50
CA GLY A 122 -28.05 3.70 -3.37
C GLY A 122 -27.97 5.24 -3.44
N TYR A 123 -27.12 5.79 -4.31
CA TYR A 123 -27.02 7.24 -4.59
C TYR A 123 -27.43 7.61 -6.02
N ASN A 124 -27.63 6.62 -6.88
CA ASN A 124 -28.14 6.84 -8.22
C ASN A 124 -29.59 7.31 -8.14
N ASP A 125 -29.81 8.56 -8.51
CA ASP A 125 -31.10 9.24 -8.54
C ASP A 125 -31.70 9.29 -9.96
N ASN A 126 -31.14 8.51 -10.90
CA ASN A 126 -31.47 8.49 -12.32
C ASN A 126 -31.32 9.85 -13.03
N SER A 127 -30.62 10.80 -12.41
CA SER A 127 -30.38 12.12 -13.02
C SER A 127 -29.32 12.08 -14.13
N GLY A 128 -28.59 10.96 -14.27
CA GLY A 128 -27.44 10.84 -15.17
C GLY A 128 -26.19 11.57 -14.67
N ARG A 129 -26.21 12.13 -13.45
CA ARG A 129 -25.05 12.79 -12.85
C ARG A 129 -23.95 11.78 -12.51
N VAL A 130 -22.72 12.29 -12.43
CA VAL A 130 -21.52 11.54 -12.03
C VAL A 130 -20.88 12.18 -10.82
N CYS A 131 -20.16 11.40 -10.01
CA CYS A 131 -19.45 11.90 -8.85
C CYS A 131 -18.01 12.25 -9.24
N LYS A 132 -17.53 13.45 -8.88
CA LYS A 132 -16.10 13.79 -8.97
C LYS A 132 -15.38 13.21 -7.75
N LEU A 133 -14.31 12.45 -8.00
CA LEU A 133 -13.47 11.93 -6.93
C LEU A 133 -12.54 13.02 -6.40
N LEU A 134 -12.54 13.20 -5.08
CA LEU A 134 -11.64 14.11 -4.38
C LEU A 134 -10.42 13.38 -3.80
N LYS A 135 -10.60 12.11 -3.42
CA LYS A 135 -9.58 11.25 -2.84
C LYS A 135 -9.41 10.01 -3.70
N SER A 136 -8.25 9.39 -3.58
CA SER A 136 -7.95 8.13 -4.26
C SER A 136 -8.75 6.96 -3.66
N LEU A 137 -9.15 6.01 -4.51
CA LEU A 137 -9.99 4.86 -4.16
C LEU A 137 -9.39 3.55 -4.68
N TYR A 138 -9.73 2.45 -4.01
CA TYR A 138 -9.36 1.09 -4.39
C TYR A 138 -9.85 0.75 -5.81
N GLY A 139 -8.91 0.48 -6.72
CA GLY A 139 -9.21 0.14 -8.12
C GLY A 139 -8.86 1.25 -9.11
N LEU A 140 -8.51 2.45 -8.64
CA LEU A 140 -7.83 3.43 -9.49
C LEU A 140 -6.41 2.93 -9.80
N LYS A 141 -6.00 3.04 -11.06
CA LYS A 141 -4.68 2.60 -11.53
C LYS A 141 -3.54 3.28 -10.78
N GLN A 142 -3.72 4.53 -10.38
CA GLN A 142 -2.73 5.33 -9.68
C GLN A 142 -2.86 5.29 -8.15
N ALA A 143 -3.85 4.59 -7.59
CA ALA A 143 -4.16 4.69 -6.16
C ALA A 143 -2.97 4.34 -5.26
N HIS A 144 -2.32 3.23 -5.57
CA HIS A 144 -1.16 2.76 -4.83
C HIS A 144 -0.02 3.78 -4.86
N ARG A 145 0.23 4.40 -6.02
CA ARG A 145 1.30 5.38 -6.18
C ARG A 145 1.00 6.66 -5.39
N GLN A 146 -0.23 7.16 -5.45
CA GLN A 146 -0.60 8.36 -4.71
C GLN A 146 -0.48 8.14 -3.20
N TRP A 147 -0.89 6.97 -2.72
CA TRP A 147 -0.68 6.58 -1.33
C TRP A 147 0.80 6.49 -0.96
N PHE A 148 1.60 5.76 -1.76
CA PHE A 148 3.03 5.62 -1.51
C PHE A 148 3.74 6.98 -1.45
N LYS A 149 3.43 7.89 -2.38
CA LYS A 149 3.96 9.26 -2.40
C LYS A 149 3.53 10.04 -1.15
N ARG A 150 2.25 9.97 -0.78
CA ARG A 150 1.69 10.65 0.40
C ARG A 150 2.35 10.19 1.70
N PHE A 151 2.52 8.88 1.86
CA PHE A 151 3.18 8.28 3.01
C PHE A 151 4.67 8.66 3.07
N THR A 152 5.38 8.50 1.94
CA THR A 152 6.80 8.85 1.83
C THR A 152 7.05 10.31 2.21
N ASN A 153 6.26 11.24 1.67
CA ASN A 153 6.37 12.67 1.97
C ASN A 153 6.11 12.99 3.45
N PHE A 154 5.28 12.20 4.14
CA PHE A 154 5.03 12.38 5.57
C PHE A 154 6.20 11.83 6.40
N ILE A 155 6.65 10.62 6.11
CA ILE A 155 7.74 9.96 6.84
C ILE A 155 9.07 10.72 6.71
N ILE A 156 9.37 11.27 5.52
CA ILE A 156 10.55 12.12 5.33
C ILE A 156 10.48 13.39 6.20
N ARG A 157 9.30 14.00 6.36
CA ARG A 157 9.10 15.13 7.28
C ARG A 157 9.30 14.76 8.76
N LEU A 158 9.20 13.49 9.10
CA LEU A 158 9.53 12.96 10.43
C LEU A 158 11.03 12.60 10.59
N ASN A 159 11.88 13.08 9.68
CA ASN A 159 13.32 12.88 9.62
C ASN A 159 13.75 11.43 9.39
N PHE A 160 12.92 10.63 8.72
CA PHE A 160 13.35 9.33 8.20
C PHE A 160 14.01 9.48 6.84
N GLN A 161 15.01 8.63 6.60
CA GLN A 161 15.66 8.48 5.31
C GLN A 161 15.11 7.25 4.60
N GLN A 162 14.63 7.43 3.38
CA GLN A 162 14.28 6.32 2.50
C GLN A 162 15.56 5.63 2.00
N LEU A 163 15.58 4.29 1.97
CA LEU A 163 16.74 3.57 1.45
C LEU A 163 16.79 3.62 -0.08
N ASN A 164 17.98 3.88 -0.61
CA ASN A 164 18.20 3.91 -2.06
C ASN A 164 18.08 2.54 -2.72
N CYS A 165 18.38 1.46 -1.99
CA CYS A 165 18.31 0.09 -2.50
C CYS A 165 16.90 -0.52 -2.41
N GLU A 166 16.01 0.05 -1.60
CA GLU A 166 14.65 -0.44 -1.40
C GLU A 166 13.74 0.70 -0.92
N ALA A 167 12.88 1.19 -1.81
CA ALA A 167 12.08 2.38 -1.57
C ALA A 167 11.01 2.20 -0.46
N CYS A 168 10.64 0.96 -0.15
CA CYS A 168 9.66 0.65 0.89
C CYS A 168 10.24 0.64 2.31
N ILE A 169 11.56 0.86 2.47
CA ILE A 169 12.22 0.89 3.78
C ILE A 169 12.64 2.32 4.11
N PHE A 170 12.28 2.74 5.32
CA PHE A 170 12.63 4.04 5.88
C PHE A 170 13.36 3.83 7.20
N VAL A 171 14.45 4.56 7.41
CA VAL A 171 15.28 4.44 8.61
C VAL A 171 15.51 5.81 9.22
N ARG A 172 15.30 5.93 10.52
CA ARG A 172 15.70 7.10 11.29
C ARG A 172 16.74 6.68 12.32
N ARG A 173 17.91 7.30 12.26
CA ARG A 173 19.04 7.03 13.16
C ARG A 173 19.40 8.27 13.96
N SER A 174 19.58 8.09 15.25
CA SER A 174 20.18 9.05 16.17
C SER A 174 21.32 8.35 16.91
N LYS A 175 22.06 9.10 17.75
CA LYS A 175 23.12 8.50 18.59
C LYS A 175 22.58 7.49 19.61
N LYS A 176 21.29 7.56 19.94
CA LYS A 176 20.66 6.78 21.01
C LYS A 176 19.58 5.82 20.51
N SER A 177 19.04 6.07 19.31
CA SER A 177 17.86 5.37 18.81
C SER A 177 17.97 5.09 17.32
N GLU A 178 17.51 3.92 16.92
CA GLU A 178 17.34 3.52 15.52
C GLU A 178 15.93 3.00 15.34
N ILE A 179 15.21 3.51 14.34
CA ILE A 179 13.85 3.09 14.00
C ILE A 179 13.80 2.73 12.51
N PHE A 180 13.27 1.55 12.22
CA PHE A 180 12.96 1.05 10.89
C PHE A 180 11.45 1.10 10.68
N ILE A 181 11.03 1.54 9.51
CA ILE A 181 9.65 1.42 9.02
C ILE A 181 9.70 0.73 7.66
N VAL A 182 8.95 -0.35 7.52
CA VAL A 182 8.71 -1.05 6.27
C VAL A 182 7.27 -0.84 5.86
N LEU A 183 7.05 -0.33 4.65
CA LEU A 183 5.73 -0.18 4.06
C LEU A 183 5.44 -1.31 3.08
N TYR A 184 4.36 -2.06 3.31
CA TYR A 184 3.79 -2.99 2.35
C TYR A 184 2.33 -2.62 2.07
N VAL A 185 2.07 -1.97 0.93
CA VAL A 185 0.73 -1.49 0.55
C VAL A 185 0.12 -0.64 1.68
N ASP A 186 -0.77 -1.20 2.50
CA ASP A 186 -1.44 -0.58 3.65
C ASP A 186 -0.91 -1.05 5.01
N GLY A 187 -0.05 -2.07 5.06
CA GLY A 187 0.58 -2.57 6.26
C GLY A 187 1.95 -1.93 6.55
N LEU A 188 2.22 -1.72 7.83
CA LEU A 188 3.48 -1.21 8.36
C LEU A 188 4.11 -2.21 9.31
N LEU A 189 5.39 -2.50 9.10
CA LEU A 189 6.26 -3.09 10.12
C LEU A 189 7.12 -1.97 10.69
N ILE A 190 7.06 -1.73 11.98
CA ILE A 190 7.85 -0.72 12.67
C ILE A 190 8.72 -1.43 13.69
N ALA A 191 10.02 -1.19 13.67
CA ALA A 191 10.92 -1.72 14.68
C ALA A 191 11.85 -0.64 15.19
N GLY A 192 12.18 -0.67 16.48
CA GLY A 192 13.09 0.33 17.03
C GLY A 192 13.77 -0.10 18.32
N SER A 193 14.81 0.63 18.69
CA SER A 193 15.60 0.36 19.89
C SER A 193 15.07 1.06 21.14
N ASP A 194 14.14 2.00 20.99
CA ASP A 194 13.54 2.77 22.08
C ASP A 194 12.02 2.83 21.88
N ASP A 195 11.29 2.08 22.71
CA ASP A 195 9.83 1.98 22.66
C ASP A 195 9.13 3.32 22.85
N SER A 196 9.75 4.26 23.59
CA SER A 196 9.17 5.58 23.80
C SER A 196 9.21 6.41 22.52
N GLU A 197 10.32 6.39 21.79
CA GLU A 197 10.41 7.08 20.50
C GLU A 197 9.54 6.41 19.43
N VAL A 198 9.47 5.07 19.43
CA VAL A 198 8.58 4.32 18.56
C VAL A 198 7.11 4.68 18.84
N GLY A 199 6.72 4.77 20.11
CA GLY A 199 5.40 5.20 20.53
C GLY A 199 5.03 6.60 20.03
N VAL A 200 5.98 7.55 20.08
CA VAL A 200 5.79 8.90 19.50
C VAL A 200 5.56 8.83 17.99
N VAL A 201 6.35 8.05 17.25
CA VAL A 201 6.19 7.89 15.80
C VAL A 201 4.84 7.26 15.47
N ILE A 202 4.42 6.23 16.20
CA ILE A 202 3.12 5.57 16.03
C ILE A 202 1.97 6.56 16.29
N GLN A 203 2.10 7.42 17.30
CA GLN A 203 1.08 8.43 17.59
C GLN A 203 0.99 9.48 16.48
N LEU A 204 2.12 9.94 15.94
CA LEU A 204 2.15 10.85 14.79
C LEU A 204 1.49 10.22 13.56
N LEU A 205 1.79 8.95 13.29
CA LEU A 205 1.14 8.18 12.23
C LEU A 205 -0.37 8.02 12.43
N ARG A 206 -0.81 7.77 13.66
CA ARG A 206 -2.24 7.69 14.03
C ARG A 206 -2.98 9.00 13.77
N ASN A 207 -2.38 10.11 14.17
CA ASN A 207 -2.96 11.43 13.98
C ASN A 207 -3.09 11.78 12.50
N GLU A 208 -2.17 11.29 11.67
CA GLU A 208 -2.13 11.62 10.24
C GLU A 208 -3.04 10.73 9.37
N PHE A 209 -3.00 9.40 9.53
CA PHE A 209 -3.59 8.46 8.55
C PHE A 209 -4.71 7.56 9.08
N GLY A 210 -5.00 7.63 10.39
CA GLY A 210 -5.92 6.70 11.03
C GLY A 210 -5.41 5.26 10.99
N MET A 211 -4.88 4.77 12.11
CA MET A 211 -4.28 3.43 12.16
C MET A 211 -5.18 2.40 12.85
N SER A 212 -4.92 1.12 12.59
CA SER A 212 -5.41 0.00 13.39
C SER A 212 -4.76 -0.02 14.78
N LYS A 213 -5.18 -0.96 15.63
CA LYS A 213 -4.57 -1.13 16.95
C LYS A 213 -3.13 -1.61 16.75
N THR A 214 -2.21 -0.98 17.48
CA THR A 214 -0.81 -1.40 17.52
C THR A 214 -0.67 -2.56 18.48
N GLU A 215 -0.04 -3.63 18.01
CA GLU A 215 0.33 -4.78 18.82
C GLU A 215 1.78 -5.14 18.53
N VAL A 216 2.45 -5.73 19.53
CA VAL A 216 3.75 -6.36 19.32
C VAL A 216 3.54 -7.46 18.27
N ALA A 217 4.32 -7.40 17.21
CA ALA A 217 4.14 -8.30 16.09
C ALA A 217 4.76 -9.66 16.40
N ASN A 218 4.02 -10.71 16.09
CA ASN A 218 4.52 -12.07 15.92
C ASN A 218 4.25 -12.61 14.50
N GLU A 219 3.63 -11.81 13.64
CA GLU A 219 3.34 -12.11 12.25
C GLU A 219 3.33 -10.82 11.42
N PHE A 220 3.87 -10.89 10.20
CA PHE A 220 3.72 -9.84 9.20
C PHE A 220 3.68 -10.48 7.81
N LEU A 221 2.68 -10.11 6.99
CA LEU A 221 2.45 -10.67 5.65
C LEU A 221 2.31 -12.20 5.63
N GLY A 222 1.72 -12.79 6.67
CA GLY A 222 1.57 -14.24 6.79
C GLY A 222 2.88 -14.98 7.07
N ILE A 223 3.95 -14.26 7.44
CA ILE A 223 5.19 -14.82 7.96
C ILE A 223 5.15 -14.65 9.48
N SER A 224 4.96 -15.75 10.18
CA SER A 224 5.05 -15.80 11.63
C SER A 224 6.52 -15.78 12.05
N PHE A 225 6.77 -15.13 13.16
CA PHE A 225 8.07 -15.09 13.77
C PHE A 225 7.97 -15.15 15.29
N GLU A 226 8.86 -15.93 15.89
CA GLU A 226 8.89 -16.17 17.33
C GLU A 226 10.29 -15.88 17.86
N TYR A 227 10.39 -14.98 18.84
CA TYR A 227 11.67 -14.72 19.48
C TYR A 227 12.02 -15.86 20.43
N SER A 228 13.10 -16.60 20.14
CA SER A 228 13.54 -17.70 21.01
C SER A 228 15.05 -17.83 21.00
N HIS A 229 15.70 -17.63 22.15
CA HIS A 229 17.13 -17.89 22.35
C HIS A 229 18.05 -17.26 21.28
N ASN A 230 17.89 -15.96 20.98
CA ASN A 230 18.62 -15.27 19.89
C ASN A 230 18.38 -15.86 18.49
N LYS A 231 17.32 -16.63 18.31
CA LYS A 231 16.85 -17.14 17.02
C LYS A 231 15.46 -16.62 16.75
N PHE A 232 15.15 -16.50 15.47
CA PHE A 232 13.87 -16.01 14.98
C PHE A 232 13.43 -16.95 13.85
N PRO A 233 12.91 -18.14 14.19
CA PRO A 233 12.32 -19.02 13.18
C PRO A 233 11.23 -18.27 12.43
N LEU A 234 11.42 -18.16 11.11
CA LEU A 234 10.39 -17.67 10.20
C LEU A 234 9.57 -18.86 9.75
N GLY A 235 8.26 -18.76 9.85
CA GLY A 235 7.34 -19.83 9.47
C GLY A 235 6.07 -19.28 8.83
N GLN A 236 5.30 -20.17 8.22
CA GLN A 236 3.94 -19.86 7.75
C GLN A 236 2.98 -20.93 8.26
N LYS A 237 3.12 -21.30 9.54
CA LYS A 237 2.35 -22.39 10.17
C LYS A 237 0.85 -22.17 10.02
N ALA A 238 0.36 -20.96 10.32
CA ALA A 238 -1.05 -20.60 10.18
C ALA A 238 -1.57 -20.77 8.74
N TYR A 239 -0.74 -20.45 7.74
CA TYR A 239 -1.09 -20.65 6.34
C TYR A 239 -1.16 -22.14 5.97
N ALA A 240 -0.18 -22.93 6.40
CA ALA A 240 -0.18 -24.38 6.20
C ALA A 240 -1.41 -25.03 6.85
N GLU A 241 -1.70 -24.69 8.10
CA GLU A 241 -2.89 -25.16 8.83
C GLU A 241 -4.19 -24.75 8.12
N LYS A 242 -4.27 -23.52 7.60
CA LYS A 242 -5.43 -23.05 6.83
C LYS A 242 -5.64 -23.88 5.56
N ILE A 243 -4.57 -24.26 4.86
CA ILE A 243 -4.64 -25.14 3.70
C ILE A 243 -5.11 -26.54 4.13
N LEU A 244 -4.51 -27.12 5.16
CA LEU A 244 -4.88 -28.45 5.67
C LEU A 244 -6.36 -28.49 6.05
N ASN A 245 -6.85 -27.48 6.76
CA ASN A 245 -8.27 -27.35 7.12
C ASN A 245 -9.17 -27.25 5.88
N LYS A 246 -8.81 -26.40 4.91
CA LYS A 246 -9.58 -26.21 3.67
C LYS A 246 -9.78 -27.53 2.90
N PHE A 247 -8.75 -28.39 2.88
CA PHE A 247 -8.80 -29.68 2.19
C PHE A 247 -9.14 -30.85 3.12
N ARG A 248 -9.45 -30.59 4.40
CA ARG A 248 -9.76 -31.62 5.42
C ARG A 248 -8.63 -32.64 5.61
N MET A 249 -7.40 -32.17 5.60
CA MET A 249 -6.17 -32.96 5.68
C MET A 249 -5.42 -32.79 7.01
N VAL A 250 -6.06 -32.24 8.05
CA VAL A 250 -5.41 -31.99 9.36
C VAL A 250 -4.87 -33.29 9.98
N ASP A 251 -5.62 -34.39 9.85
CA ASP A 251 -5.25 -35.72 10.35
C ASP A 251 -4.66 -36.62 9.25
N CYS A 252 -4.16 -36.03 8.15
CA CYS A 252 -3.55 -36.78 7.06
C CYS A 252 -2.29 -37.49 7.57
N LYS A 253 -2.04 -38.72 7.09
CA LYS A 253 -0.79 -39.43 7.36
C LYS A 253 0.38 -38.60 6.83
N LEU A 254 1.38 -38.38 7.70
CA LEU A 254 2.64 -37.74 7.33
C LEU A 254 3.26 -38.52 6.17
N SER A 255 3.56 -37.80 5.09
CA SER A 255 4.38 -38.32 4.00
C SER A 255 5.77 -37.73 4.13
N GLY A 256 6.81 -38.57 4.18
CA GLY A 256 8.20 -38.11 4.22
C GLY A 256 8.67 -37.43 2.94
N THR A 257 7.84 -37.46 1.89
CA THR A 257 8.12 -36.77 0.62
C THR A 257 6.83 -36.10 0.12
N PRO A 258 6.89 -34.83 -0.34
CA PRO A 258 5.73 -34.13 -0.90
C PRO A 258 5.31 -34.69 -2.27
N LEU A 259 6.18 -35.48 -2.91
CA LEU A 259 5.89 -36.22 -4.14
C LEU A 259 5.56 -37.67 -3.80
N VAL A 260 4.58 -38.25 -4.50
CA VAL A 260 4.45 -39.72 -4.54
C VAL A 260 5.74 -40.25 -5.18
N PRO A 261 6.47 -41.20 -4.56
CA PRO A 261 7.53 -41.91 -5.25
C PRO A 261 6.85 -42.61 -6.43
N SER A 262 6.98 -42.05 -7.62
CA SER A 262 6.39 -42.61 -8.83
C SER A 262 6.87 -44.06 -8.95
N THR A 263 5.93 -45.00 -9.03
CA THR A 263 6.16 -46.32 -9.62
C THR A 263 7.00 -46.11 -10.88
N SER A 264 8.22 -46.66 -10.87
CA SER A 264 9.26 -46.58 -11.90
C SER A 264 8.81 -45.94 -13.22
N SER A 265 8.83 -44.61 -13.27
CA SER A 265 8.75 -43.89 -14.54
C SER A 265 10.18 -43.86 -15.06
N ASN A 266 10.45 -44.61 -16.12
CA ASN A 266 11.75 -44.63 -16.78
C ASN A 266 12.09 -43.21 -17.24
N PHE A 267 12.92 -42.50 -16.46
CA PHE A 267 13.51 -41.20 -16.82
C PHE A 267 14.59 -41.34 -17.91
N VAL A 268 14.33 -42.17 -18.93
CA VAL A 268 15.31 -42.47 -19.99
C VAL A 268 15.48 -41.30 -20.96
N ASN A 269 14.58 -40.31 -20.98
CA ASN A 269 14.63 -39.21 -21.96
C ASN A 269 14.57 -37.79 -21.35
N GLY A 270 15.17 -37.56 -20.17
CA GLY A 270 15.64 -36.21 -19.80
C GLY A 270 14.64 -35.04 -19.77
N GLU A 271 13.33 -35.29 -19.68
CA GLU A 271 12.37 -34.19 -19.55
C GLU A 271 12.41 -33.62 -18.13
N ARG A 272 12.71 -32.31 -18.04
CA ARG A 272 12.79 -31.57 -16.77
C ARG A 272 11.42 -31.51 -16.12
N PHE A 273 11.36 -31.91 -14.85
CA PHE A 273 10.18 -31.74 -14.01
C PHE A 273 9.90 -30.24 -13.81
N HIS A 274 8.70 -29.78 -14.20
CA HIS A 274 8.26 -28.38 -14.13
C HIS A 274 7.38 -28.05 -12.91
N GLY A 275 7.29 -28.95 -11.92
CA GLY A 275 6.51 -28.72 -10.70
C GLY A 275 7.23 -27.86 -9.67
N SER A 276 6.49 -27.02 -8.95
CA SER A 276 7.02 -26.23 -7.83
C SER A 276 7.27 -27.11 -6.61
N ILE A 277 8.52 -27.17 -6.16
CA ILE A 277 8.90 -27.87 -4.93
C ILE A 277 8.59 -26.94 -3.75
N VAL A 278 7.58 -27.31 -2.98
CA VAL A 278 7.31 -26.71 -1.66
C VAL A 278 7.77 -27.73 -0.62
N ASN A 279 8.85 -27.42 0.07
CA ASN A 279 9.24 -28.15 1.28
C ASN A 279 8.41 -27.58 2.44
N LEU A 280 7.54 -28.42 3.02
CA LEU A 280 6.84 -28.17 4.28
C LEU A 280 7.74 -28.55 5.46
#